data_AF-A0A081C6K8-F1
#
_entry.id   AF-A0A081C6K8-F1
#
_cell.length_a   1.000
_cell.length_b   1.000
_cell.length_c   1.000
_cell.angle_alpha   90.00
_cell.angle_beta   90.00
_cell.angle_gamma   90.00
#
_symmetry.space_group_name_H-M   'P 1'
#
loop_
_entity.id
_entity.type
_entity.pdbx_description
1 polymer ?
#
loop_
_entity_poly.entity_id
_entity_poly.type
_entity_poly.pdbx_seq_one_letter_code
_entity_poly.pdbx_strand_id
1 'polypeptide(L)'
;MKRGILLAFSIGCIVSWLCVRTAWASSPGMMDIQYWLAPDHIQTIIFFDQAVNPSYHYRPDPDRFVLEIPDCEYVYGNQTIPVNDVTLQQIRIQRLNNGTTQIVFDLTRKIETSVQVLPQFNGQPDQVVVNLFDVAIQEQAQQEKAERHQITQQLKQNQPHIVVLDPGHGGRDPGAIGPAGLKEKEVVLDLARKVQKIIQKNAPSITVYLTRDGDYFLPLRKRTEIAKDYNADLFISLHVNANPSRGVQGFSVYTLAENATDAAARELAEKENAADLFGGIETPVPTDDDFLLKLVLADLSTTAALQQSLDFGQMSVNTVVSHLKKYQIVKEGLKRANFVVLRSADIASVLVEACYISNQREEKLLNQQDFRQRLADALAASVIEYFSEMPNAVTPQLVQLQNTPLRLPLSAASDRSLHQEYKVHVVKSGESLSVIAGKYNVNLTMLRQINQLASADLIYVGQKLWIP
;
A
#
# COMPACT_ATOMS: atom_id res chain seq x y z
N MET A 1 -4.16 -69.02 72.91
CA MET A 1 -4.99 -67.98 73.54
C MET A 1 -4.58 -66.63 72.96
N LYS A 2 -5.57 -65.91 72.43
CA LYS A 2 -5.45 -64.66 71.65
C LYS A 2 -4.91 -63.50 72.49
N ARG A 3 -4.00 -62.68 71.95
CA ARG A 3 -3.99 -61.22 72.16
C ARG A 3 -3.48 -60.53 70.90
N GLY A 4 -4.32 -59.66 70.36
CA GLY A 4 -4.16 -58.97 69.08
C GLY A 4 -3.17 -57.81 69.13
N ILE A 5 -2.63 -57.51 67.96
CA ILE A 5 -1.74 -56.39 67.67
C ILE A 5 -2.61 -55.21 67.22
N LEU A 6 -2.59 -54.11 67.98
CA LEU A 6 -3.13 -52.82 67.56
C LEU A 6 -2.21 -52.20 66.49
N LEU A 7 -2.73 -51.92 65.31
CA LEU A 7 -2.13 -50.98 64.36
C LEU A 7 -2.47 -49.54 64.78
N ALA A 8 -1.45 -48.75 65.12
CA ALA A 8 -1.56 -47.31 65.27
C ALA A 8 -1.34 -46.63 63.91
N PHE A 9 -2.39 -46.02 63.35
CA PHE A 9 -2.28 -45.13 62.20
C PHE A 9 -1.68 -43.79 62.66
N SER A 10 -0.49 -43.47 62.17
CA SER A 10 0.14 -42.16 62.32
C SER A 10 -0.34 -41.27 61.16
N ILE A 11 -1.07 -40.20 61.48
CA ILE A 11 -1.46 -39.16 60.53
C ILE A 11 -0.23 -38.28 60.29
N GLY A 12 0.48 -38.52 59.19
CA GLY A 12 1.51 -37.63 58.70
C GLY A 12 0.90 -36.43 57.99
N CYS A 13 0.97 -35.24 58.60
CA CYS A 13 0.73 -33.98 57.90
C CYS A 13 1.85 -33.73 56.88
N ILE A 14 1.57 -33.97 55.61
CA ILE A 14 2.42 -33.48 54.51
C ILE A 14 2.11 -31.98 54.36
N VAL A 15 2.97 -31.14 54.94
CA VAL A 15 3.02 -29.72 54.59
C VAL A 15 3.67 -29.63 53.20
N SER A 16 2.85 -29.57 52.17
CA SER A 16 3.29 -29.24 50.82
C SER A 16 3.79 -27.78 50.83
N TRP A 17 5.11 -27.59 50.87
CA TRP A 17 5.71 -26.31 50.48
C TRP A 17 5.46 -26.13 48.98
N LEU A 18 4.39 -25.41 48.67
CA LEU A 18 4.17 -24.87 47.34
C LEU A 18 5.27 -23.81 47.11
N CYS A 19 6.43 -24.23 46.61
CA CYS A 19 7.40 -23.32 46.03
C CYS A 19 6.74 -22.70 44.79
N VAL A 20 6.02 -21.60 44.99
CA VAL A 20 5.74 -20.65 43.92
C VAL A 20 7.11 -20.13 43.50
N ARG A 21 7.67 -20.73 42.45
CA ARG A 21 8.76 -20.11 41.70
C ARG A 21 8.15 -18.84 41.11
N THR A 22 8.36 -17.72 41.76
CA THR A 22 8.20 -16.42 41.12
C THR A 22 9.17 -16.42 39.94
N ALA A 23 8.65 -16.61 38.74
CA ALA A 23 9.39 -16.26 37.54
C ALA A 23 9.66 -14.76 37.66
N TRP A 24 10.91 -14.40 37.96
CA TRP A 24 11.34 -13.02 37.84
C TRP A 24 11.24 -12.71 36.35
N ALA A 25 10.23 -11.93 35.97
CA ALA A 25 10.21 -11.37 34.63
C ALA A 25 11.49 -10.54 34.49
N SER A 26 12.31 -10.85 33.49
CA SER A 26 13.49 -10.06 33.16
C SER A 26 13.06 -8.62 32.88
N SER A 27 13.87 -7.65 33.30
CA SER A 27 13.68 -6.25 32.90
C SER A 27 13.72 -6.11 31.38
N PRO A 28 12.86 -5.29 30.75
CA PRO A 28 12.87 -5.11 29.30
C PRO A 28 14.20 -4.55 28.82
N GLY A 29 14.77 -5.15 27.80
CA GLY A 29 16.00 -4.71 27.14
C GLY A 29 15.69 -3.85 25.92
N MET A 30 16.13 -2.59 25.93
CA MET A 30 16.19 -1.78 24.72
C MET A 30 17.29 -2.35 23.80
N MET A 31 16.90 -2.78 22.61
CA MET A 31 17.76 -3.47 21.66
C MET A 31 18.46 -2.49 20.72
N ASP A 32 17.71 -1.51 20.20
CA ASP A 32 18.20 -0.58 19.18
C ASP A 32 17.31 0.68 19.12
N ILE A 33 17.82 1.74 18.50
CA ILE A 33 17.07 2.96 18.18
C ILE A 33 17.43 3.43 16.78
N GLN A 34 16.42 3.81 16.02
CA GLN A 34 16.59 4.27 14.64
C GLN A 34 15.69 5.47 14.40
N TYR A 35 16.15 6.45 13.63
CA TYR A 35 15.38 7.62 13.26
C TYR A 35 15.51 7.93 11.77
N TRP A 36 14.53 8.63 11.21
CA TRP A 36 14.58 9.17 9.86
C TRP A 36 13.74 10.44 9.71
N LEU A 37 14.10 11.23 8.71
CA LEU A 37 13.41 12.46 8.32
C LEU A 37 12.42 12.10 7.22
N ALA A 38 11.14 11.95 7.57
CA ALA A 38 10.06 11.82 6.60
C ALA A 38 9.68 13.21 6.07
N PRO A 39 8.99 13.31 4.91
CA PRO A 39 8.63 14.61 4.33
C PRO A 39 7.74 15.49 5.22
N ASP A 40 6.97 14.90 6.14
CA ASP A 40 5.99 15.57 6.99
C ASP A 40 6.28 15.48 8.51
N HIS A 41 7.26 14.68 8.92
CA HIS A 41 7.66 14.50 10.33
C HIS A 41 9.02 13.83 10.48
N ILE A 42 9.56 13.84 11.70
CA ILE A 42 10.70 12.98 12.07
C ILE A 42 10.17 11.79 12.83
N GLN A 43 10.54 10.59 12.38
CA GLN A 43 10.11 9.35 13.00
C GLN A 43 11.28 8.67 13.68
N THR A 44 11.07 8.20 14.90
CA THR A 44 12.04 7.41 15.65
C THR A 44 11.38 6.12 16.12
N ILE A 45 11.97 4.98 15.78
CA ILE A 45 11.56 3.68 16.32
C ILE A 45 12.62 3.21 17.32
N ILE A 46 12.15 2.76 18.47
CA ILE A 46 12.96 2.13 19.51
C ILE A 46 12.50 0.67 19.64
N PHE A 47 13.44 -0.27 19.65
CA PHE A 47 13.18 -1.71 19.67
C PHE A 47 13.40 -2.29 21.06
N PHE A 48 12.53 -3.20 21.48
CA PHE A 48 12.57 -3.86 22.78
C PHE A 48 12.41 -5.37 22.63
N ASP A 49 13.13 -6.13 23.44
CA ASP A 49 13.04 -7.59 23.46
C ASP A 49 11.72 -8.12 24.05
N GLN A 50 10.96 -7.26 24.72
CA GLN A 50 9.65 -7.53 25.27
C GLN A 50 8.84 -6.23 25.38
N ALA A 51 7.51 -6.37 25.54
CA ALA A 51 6.60 -5.24 25.66
C ALA A 51 7.00 -4.25 26.78
N VAL A 52 6.85 -2.96 26.49
CA VAL A 52 7.14 -1.84 27.40
C VAL A 52 5.93 -0.92 27.54
N ASN A 53 5.86 -0.21 28.67
CA ASN A 53 4.84 0.81 28.91
C ASN A 53 5.53 2.18 29.14
N PRO A 54 5.80 2.93 28.06
CA PRO A 54 6.52 4.18 28.18
C PRO A 54 5.61 5.29 28.74
N SER A 55 6.24 6.24 29.43
CA SER A 55 5.63 7.54 29.72
C SER A 55 6.40 8.62 28.96
N TYR A 56 5.75 9.73 28.65
CA TYR A 56 6.41 10.82 27.94
C TYR A 56 5.89 12.18 28.37
N HIS A 57 6.75 13.19 28.22
CA HIS A 57 6.41 14.57 28.50
C HIS A 57 7.29 15.52 27.69
N TYR A 58 6.80 16.75 27.50
CA TYR A 58 7.57 17.84 26.95
C TYR A 58 8.18 18.68 28.06
N ARG A 59 9.40 19.19 27.83
CA ARG A 59 10.14 20.05 28.75
C ARG A 59 10.63 21.30 28.01
N PRO A 60 10.22 22.52 28.40
CA PRO A 60 10.75 23.76 27.83
C PRO A 60 12.16 24.07 28.38
N ASP A 61 12.82 25.08 27.78
CA ASP A 61 14.07 25.70 28.24
C ASP A 61 15.26 24.72 28.46
N PRO A 62 15.90 24.21 27.39
CA PRO A 62 15.50 24.24 25.98
C PRO A 62 14.41 23.19 25.68
N ASP A 63 13.74 23.37 24.54
CA ASP A 63 12.69 22.49 24.04
C ASP A 63 13.17 21.04 23.92
N ARG A 64 12.50 20.15 24.66
CA ARG A 64 12.82 18.72 24.71
C ARG A 64 11.55 17.90 24.74
N PHE A 65 11.52 16.84 23.95
CA PHE A 65 10.58 15.74 24.15
C PHE A 65 11.30 14.62 24.90
N VAL A 66 10.69 14.11 25.97
CA VAL A 66 11.31 13.13 26.87
C VAL A 66 10.43 11.90 26.93
N LEU A 67 11.00 10.76 26.56
CA LEU A 67 10.40 9.43 26.70
C LEU A 67 11.10 8.70 27.86
N GLU A 68 10.32 8.12 28.76
CA GLU A 68 10.81 7.41 29.95
C GLU A 68 10.25 5.99 29.98
N ILE A 69 11.15 5.02 30.13
CA ILE A 69 10.84 3.60 30.13
C ILE A 69 11.29 3.02 31.48
N PRO A 70 10.34 2.75 32.38
CA PRO A 70 10.64 2.18 33.69
C PRO A 70 11.32 0.82 33.57
N ASP A 71 12.25 0.55 34.49
CA ASP A 71 12.92 -0.75 34.65
C ASP A 71 13.56 -1.33 33.38
N CYS A 72 13.93 -0.49 32.40
CA CYS A 72 14.40 -0.95 31.09
C CYS A 72 15.91 -0.90 30.96
N GLU A 73 16.57 -2.05 30.82
CA GLU A 73 18.01 -2.12 30.59
C GLU A 73 18.37 -1.68 29.17
N TYR A 74 19.48 -0.97 29.02
CA TYR A 74 20.01 -0.62 27.71
C TYR A 74 21.47 -1.04 27.61
N VAL A 75 21.72 -2.02 26.74
CA VAL A 75 23.00 -2.74 26.64
C VAL A 75 24.16 -1.80 26.28
N TYR A 76 23.89 -0.71 25.55
CA TYR A 76 24.92 0.22 25.09
C TYR A 76 25.17 1.40 26.02
N GLY A 77 24.47 1.50 27.15
CA GLY A 77 24.65 2.57 28.15
C GLY A 77 24.28 3.97 27.62
N ASN A 78 24.85 5.02 28.24
CA ASN A 78 24.51 6.38 27.85
C ASN A 78 25.03 6.69 26.43
N GLN A 79 24.15 7.19 25.57
CA GLN A 79 24.47 7.52 24.18
C GLN A 79 23.97 8.91 23.79
N THR A 80 24.60 9.50 22.78
CA THR A 80 24.12 10.71 22.12
C THR A 80 24.25 10.50 20.61
N ILE A 81 23.12 10.62 19.93
CA ILE A 81 22.99 10.43 18.50
C ILE A 81 22.80 11.82 17.87
N PRO A 82 23.81 12.38 17.19
CA PRO A 82 23.65 13.65 16.49
C PRO A 82 22.72 13.44 15.29
N VAL A 83 21.72 14.32 15.18
CA VAL A 83 20.76 14.35 14.06
C VAL A 83 21.05 15.54 13.15
N ASN A 84 21.35 16.71 13.74
CA ASN A 84 21.64 17.96 13.02
C ASN A 84 20.54 18.39 12.04
N ASP A 85 19.28 18.06 12.34
CA ASP A 85 18.13 18.52 11.59
C ASP A 85 17.63 19.88 12.10
N VAL A 86 16.94 20.64 11.25
CA VAL A 86 16.36 21.95 11.59
C VAL A 86 15.39 21.90 12.78
N THR A 87 14.81 20.74 13.06
CA THR A 87 13.85 20.47 14.15
C THR A 87 14.51 19.72 15.30
N LEU A 88 15.20 18.61 14.99
CA LEU A 88 15.79 17.70 15.97
C LEU A 88 17.32 17.79 15.90
N GLN A 89 17.93 18.29 16.97
CA GLN A 89 19.39 18.45 17.02
C GLN A 89 20.09 17.13 17.34
N GLN A 90 19.61 16.42 18.36
CA GLN A 90 20.18 15.15 18.80
C GLN A 90 19.18 14.33 19.63
N ILE A 91 19.43 13.03 19.72
CA ILE A 91 18.72 12.11 20.61
C ILE A 91 19.71 11.63 21.67
N ARG A 92 19.38 11.79 22.96
CA ARG A 92 20.22 11.37 24.08
C ARG A 92 19.55 10.24 24.83
N ILE A 93 20.29 9.18 25.11
CA ILE A 93 19.82 8.03 25.87
C ILE A 93 20.61 8.00 27.16
N GLN A 94 19.92 7.91 28.30
CA GLN A 94 20.55 7.79 29.59
C GLN A 94 19.77 6.87 30.52
N ARG A 95 20.48 6.04 31.27
CA ARG A 95 19.88 5.27 32.37
C ARG A 95 19.98 6.06 33.67
N LEU A 96 18.85 6.29 34.31
CA LEU A 96 18.74 7.00 35.58
C LEU A 96 19.00 6.04 36.76
N ASN A 97 19.39 6.59 37.91
CA ASN A 97 19.69 5.82 39.12
C ASN A 97 18.49 5.01 39.65
N ASN A 98 17.27 5.41 39.29
CA ASN A 98 16.03 4.71 39.67
C ASN A 98 15.66 3.56 38.71
N GLY A 99 16.56 3.19 37.78
CA GLY A 99 16.33 2.09 36.82
C GLY A 99 15.56 2.49 35.55
N THR A 100 15.09 3.73 35.44
CA THR A 100 14.40 4.24 34.24
C THR A 100 15.41 4.55 33.14
N THR A 101 15.15 4.08 31.92
CA THR A 101 15.87 4.56 30.73
C THR A 101 15.12 5.74 30.14
N GLN A 102 15.80 6.88 30.01
CA GLN A 102 15.28 8.12 29.48
C GLN A 102 15.88 8.39 28.10
N ILE A 103 15.02 8.67 27.13
CA ILE A 103 15.36 9.04 25.77
C ILE A 103 14.89 10.48 25.56
N VAL A 104 15.83 11.39 25.36
CA VAL A 104 15.61 12.83 25.26
C VAL A 104 15.88 13.29 23.84
N PHE A 105 14.86 13.86 23.21
CA PHE A 105 14.92 14.49 21.91
C PHE A 105 15.15 15.98 22.12
N ASP A 106 16.34 16.49 21.77
CA ASP A 106 16.66 17.91 21.90
C ASP A 106 16.17 18.66 20.65
N LEU A 107 15.17 19.52 20.85
CA LEU A 107 14.42 20.18 19.79
C LEU A 107 14.85 21.65 19.67
N THR A 108 14.70 22.22 18.48
CA THR A 108 14.92 23.65 18.25
C THR A 108 13.68 24.50 18.55
N ARG A 109 12.50 23.88 18.57
CA ARG A 109 11.20 24.50 18.83
C ARG A 109 10.23 23.48 19.43
N LYS A 110 9.16 23.95 20.07
CA LYS A 110 8.02 23.11 20.46
C LYS A 110 7.32 22.54 19.22
N ILE A 111 7.03 21.25 19.26
CA ILE A 111 6.38 20.50 18.16
C ILE A 111 5.25 19.60 18.69
N GLU A 112 4.39 19.14 17.79
CA GLU A 112 3.41 18.11 18.10
C GLU A 112 4.07 16.72 18.04
N THR A 113 3.67 15.82 18.95
CA THR A 113 4.30 14.50 19.07
C THR A 113 3.26 13.40 19.19
N SER A 114 3.45 12.30 18.47
CA SER A 114 2.70 11.07 18.66
C SER A 114 3.61 9.96 19.17
N VAL A 115 3.11 9.15 20.11
CA VAL A 115 3.81 7.95 20.59
C VAL A 115 2.89 6.76 20.44
N GLN A 116 3.37 5.73 19.75
CA GLN A 116 2.65 4.47 19.52
C GLN A 116 3.50 3.31 20.03
N VAL A 117 2.87 2.35 20.70
CA VAL A 117 3.51 1.11 21.14
C VAL A 117 2.99 -0.01 20.24
N LEU A 118 3.89 -0.62 19.48
CA LEU A 118 3.55 -1.69 18.56
C LEU A 118 4.03 -3.03 19.15
N PRO A 119 3.13 -4.00 19.38
CA PRO A 119 3.53 -5.30 19.88
C PRO A 119 4.33 -6.07 18.82
N GLN A 120 5.10 -7.07 19.25
CA GLN A 120 5.77 -8.00 18.34
C GLN A 120 4.81 -8.56 17.27
N PHE A 121 5.24 -8.49 16.00
CA PHE A 121 4.51 -9.03 14.85
C PHE A 121 5.47 -9.51 13.75
N ASN A 122 5.19 -10.68 13.14
CA ASN A 122 5.98 -11.26 12.04
C ASN A 122 7.51 -11.30 12.27
N GLY A 123 7.93 -11.61 13.51
CA GLY A 123 9.35 -11.72 13.87
C GLY A 123 10.05 -10.37 14.13
N GLN A 124 9.36 -9.23 14.00
CA GLN A 124 9.85 -7.95 14.49
C GLN A 124 9.67 -7.87 16.02
N PRO A 125 10.65 -7.33 16.77
CA PRO A 125 10.53 -7.12 18.22
C PRO A 125 9.49 -6.06 18.56
N ASP A 126 9.13 -5.93 19.84
CA ASP A 126 8.25 -4.86 20.33
C ASP A 126 8.86 -3.48 20.04
N GLN A 127 8.03 -2.50 19.72
CA GLN A 127 8.49 -1.19 19.27
C GLN A 127 7.77 -0.05 19.99
N VAL A 128 8.51 1.04 20.22
CA VAL A 128 7.93 2.35 20.52
C VAL A 128 8.27 3.29 19.38
N VAL A 129 7.24 3.82 18.73
CA VAL A 129 7.35 4.75 17.60
C VAL A 129 7.02 6.14 18.08
N VAL A 130 7.97 7.06 17.93
CA VAL A 130 7.83 8.48 18.26
C VAL A 130 7.85 9.28 16.96
N ASN A 131 6.76 9.97 16.67
CA ASN A 131 6.66 10.89 15.55
C ASN A 131 6.67 12.33 16.07
N LEU A 132 7.55 13.13 15.47
CA LEU A 132 7.79 14.53 15.79
C LEU A 132 7.32 15.38 14.61
N PHE A 133 6.17 16.03 14.75
CA PHE A 133 5.54 16.83 13.71
C PHE A 133 5.90 18.31 13.89
N ASP A 134 6.84 18.79 13.07
CA ASP A 134 7.10 20.23 12.97
C ASP A 134 6.03 20.89 12.11
N VAL A 135 5.35 21.89 12.67
CA VAL A 135 4.36 22.71 11.96
C VAL A 135 4.97 23.31 10.69
N ALA A 136 6.25 23.70 10.70
CA ALA A 136 6.91 24.21 9.51
C ALA A 136 7.03 23.15 8.41
N ILE A 137 7.28 21.90 8.77
CA ILE A 137 7.33 20.78 7.82
C ILE A 137 5.92 20.47 7.31
N GLN A 138 4.89 20.54 8.14
CA GLN A 138 3.49 20.40 7.71
C GLN A 138 3.05 21.52 6.76
N GLU A 139 3.41 22.77 7.05
CA GLU A 139 3.17 23.91 6.16
C GLU A 139 3.90 23.71 4.82
N GLN A 140 5.15 23.22 4.83
CA GLN A 140 5.87 22.86 3.62
C GLN A 140 5.14 21.76 2.83
N ALA A 141 4.70 20.68 3.47
CA ALA A 141 3.97 19.61 2.81
C ALA A 141 2.64 20.10 2.18
N GLN A 142 1.98 21.06 2.83
CA GLN A 142 0.79 21.72 2.28
C GLN A 142 1.12 22.62 1.08
N GLN A 143 2.24 23.36 1.15
CA GLN A 143 2.73 24.17 0.04
C GLN A 143 3.10 23.31 -1.17
N GLU A 144 3.83 22.21 -0.96
CA GLU A 144 4.16 21.25 -2.00
C GLU A 144 2.90 20.65 -2.63
N LYS A 145 1.90 20.32 -1.80
CA LYS A 145 0.60 19.86 -2.31
C LYS A 145 -0.09 20.94 -3.16
N ALA A 146 -0.07 22.19 -2.74
CA ALA A 146 -0.64 23.29 -3.51
C ALA A 146 0.11 23.51 -4.83
N GLU A 147 1.44 23.42 -4.82
CA GLU A 147 2.29 23.49 -6.00
C GLU A 147 1.97 22.36 -6.99
N ARG A 148 1.85 21.11 -6.52
CA ARG A 148 1.43 19.98 -7.36
C ARG A 148 0.10 20.25 -8.06
N HIS A 149 -0.90 20.77 -7.33
CA HIS A 149 -2.19 21.13 -7.92
C HIS A 149 -2.07 22.24 -8.97
N GLN A 150 -1.25 23.26 -8.72
CA GLN A 150 -1.02 24.34 -9.68
C GLN A 150 -0.34 23.84 -10.96
N ILE A 151 0.71 23.02 -10.82
CA ILE A 151 1.42 22.41 -11.95
C ILE A 151 0.46 21.55 -12.76
N THR A 152 -0.33 20.69 -12.11
CA THR A 152 -1.29 19.83 -12.79
C THR A 152 -2.37 20.63 -13.52
N GLN A 153 -2.85 21.75 -12.97
CA GLN A 153 -3.79 22.63 -13.66
C GLN A 153 -3.19 23.22 -14.94
N GLN A 154 -1.92 23.62 -14.91
CA GLN A 154 -1.20 24.11 -16.10
C GLN A 154 -0.98 22.99 -17.12
N LEU A 155 -0.56 21.80 -16.66
CA LEU A 155 -0.39 20.64 -17.52
C LEU A 155 -1.69 20.30 -18.23
N LYS A 156 -2.82 20.18 -17.52
CA LYS A 156 -4.13 19.87 -18.14
C LYS A 156 -4.51 20.81 -19.30
N GLN A 157 -4.04 22.06 -19.31
CA GLN A 157 -4.25 22.99 -20.44
C GLN A 157 -3.46 22.58 -21.69
N ASN A 158 -2.27 22.01 -21.50
CA ASN A 158 -1.41 21.46 -22.56
C ASN A 158 -1.77 20.00 -22.92
N GLN A 159 -2.76 19.41 -22.23
CA GLN A 159 -3.23 18.04 -22.41
C GLN A 159 -2.15 16.92 -22.41
N PRO A 160 -1.07 16.97 -21.61
CA PRO A 160 -0.18 15.84 -21.47
C PRO A 160 -0.83 14.77 -20.57
N HIS A 161 -0.47 13.51 -20.80
CA HIS A 161 -0.75 12.44 -19.87
C HIS A 161 0.17 12.53 -18.65
N ILE A 162 -0.37 12.30 -17.46
CA ILE A 162 0.39 12.35 -16.22
C ILE A 162 0.59 10.93 -15.69
N VAL A 163 1.86 10.52 -15.56
CA VAL A 163 2.25 9.22 -15.00
C VAL A 163 2.97 9.45 -13.68
N VAL A 164 2.59 8.67 -12.67
CA VAL A 164 3.29 8.66 -11.38
C VAL A 164 3.95 7.31 -11.20
N LEU A 165 5.28 7.33 -11.09
CA LEU A 165 6.08 6.15 -10.77
C LEU A 165 6.35 6.11 -9.27
N ASP A 166 6.07 4.98 -8.67
CA ASP A 166 6.29 4.73 -7.26
C ASP A 166 7.42 3.71 -7.06
N PRO A 167 8.67 4.16 -6.83
CA PRO A 167 9.71 3.23 -6.45
C PRO A 167 9.42 2.68 -5.04
N GLY A 168 9.12 1.36 -4.96
CA GLY A 168 8.77 0.65 -3.74
C GLY A 168 9.77 0.84 -2.60
N HIS A 169 9.32 0.62 -1.36
CA HIS A 169 10.16 0.68 -0.14
C HIS A 169 10.86 2.04 0.05
N GLY A 170 12.03 2.05 0.69
CA GLY A 170 12.85 3.25 0.93
C GLY A 170 13.16 3.48 2.40
N GLY A 171 14.26 4.17 2.69
CA GLY A 171 14.70 4.43 4.05
C GLY A 171 15.05 3.12 4.77
N ARG A 172 14.40 2.86 5.90
CA ARG A 172 14.63 1.64 6.69
C ARG A 172 14.17 0.38 5.98
N ASP A 173 13.09 0.46 5.21
CA ASP A 173 12.58 -0.66 4.45
C ASP A 173 13.49 -0.91 3.23
N PRO A 174 14.33 -1.96 3.24
CA PRO A 174 15.22 -2.26 2.12
C PRO A 174 14.47 -2.92 0.96
N GLY A 175 13.21 -3.32 1.18
CA GLY A 175 12.53 -4.34 0.40
C GLY A 175 13.25 -5.68 0.50
N ALA A 176 13.13 -6.50 -0.53
CA ALA A 176 13.89 -7.72 -0.64
C ALA A 176 15.40 -7.46 -0.77
N ILE A 177 16.19 -8.33 -0.15
CA ILE A 177 17.65 -8.32 -0.22
C ILE A 177 18.11 -9.58 -0.96
N GLY A 178 18.84 -9.38 -2.05
CA GLY A 178 19.38 -10.47 -2.84
C GLY A 178 20.55 -11.20 -2.17
N PRO A 179 20.90 -12.41 -2.66
CA PRO A 179 22.03 -13.20 -2.14
C PRO A 179 23.38 -12.49 -2.06
N ALA A 180 23.67 -11.53 -2.93
CA ALA A 180 24.88 -10.72 -2.94
C ALA A 180 24.74 -9.39 -2.17
N GLY A 181 23.58 -9.15 -1.54
CA GLY A 181 23.31 -7.97 -0.72
C GLY A 181 22.70 -6.79 -1.49
N LEU A 182 22.32 -6.98 -2.77
CA LEU A 182 21.61 -5.95 -3.52
C LEU A 182 20.24 -5.71 -2.87
N LYS A 183 19.85 -4.44 -2.70
CA LYS A 183 18.58 -4.07 -2.06
C LYS A 183 17.57 -3.61 -3.11
N GLU A 184 16.35 -4.10 -2.98
CA GLU A 184 15.23 -3.73 -3.83
C GLU A 184 15.04 -2.20 -3.91
N LYS A 185 15.02 -1.51 -2.76
CA LYS A 185 14.79 -0.06 -2.70
C LYS A 185 15.74 0.78 -3.56
N GLU A 186 16.97 0.30 -3.77
CA GLU A 186 18.02 0.96 -4.56
C GLU A 186 17.79 0.71 -6.05
N VAL A 187 17.45 -0.53 -6.42
CA VAL A 187 17.16 -0.95 -7.79
C VAL A 187 15.94 -0.21 -8.34
N VAL A 188 14.85 -0.17 -7.57
CA VAL A 188 13.59 0.42 -8.03
C VAL A 188 13.66 1.95 -8.12
N LEU A 189 14.43 2.62 -7.24
CA LEU A 189 14.67 4.06 -7.34
C LEU A 189 15.49 4.41 -8.59
N ASP A 190 16.56 3.67 -8.87
CA ASP A 190 17.36 3.85 -10.08
C ASP A 190 16.52 3.61 -11.35
N LEU A 191 15.68 2.56 -11.33
CA LEU A 191 14.79 2.23 -12.43
C LEU A 191 13.77 3.36 -12.68
N ALA A 192 13.09 3.86 -11.64
CA ALA A 192 12.10 4.92 -11.75
C ALA A 192 12.69 6.20 -12.37
N ARG A 193 13.88 6.61 -11.91
CA ARG A 193 14.61 7.78 -12.45
C ARG A 193 14.98 7.59 -13.93
N LYS A 194 15.40 6.38 -14.32
CA LYS A 194 15.73 6.09 -15.72
C LYS A 194 14.48 6.15 -16.59
N VAL A 195 13.38 5.50 -16.18
CA VAL A 195 12.10 5.51 -16.91
C VAL A 195 11.61 6.96 -17.09
N GLN A 196 11.60 7.76 -16.01
CA GLN A 196 11.24 9.18 -16.08
C GLN A 196 12.06 9.94 -17.13
N LYS A 197 13.39 9.82 -17.09
CA LYS A 197 14.29 10.50 -18.05
C LYS A 197 14.06 10.06 -19.49
N ILE A 198 13.80 8.78 -19.73
CA ILE A 198 13.55 8.23 -21.07
C ILE A 198 12.23 8.76 -21.63
N ILE A 199 11.16 8.74 -20.82
CA ILE A 199 9.85 9.24 -21.25
C ILE A 199 9.90 10.75 -21.51
N GLN A 200 10.45 11.54 -20.58
CA GLN A 200 10.59 12.99 -20.76
C GLN A 200 11.35 13.37 -22.04
N LYS A 201 12.33 12.55 -22.44
CA LYS A 201 13.11 12.77 -23.65
C LYS A 201 12.35 12.37 -24.93
N ASN A 202 11.61 11.27 -24.89
CA ASN A 202 11.08 10.62 -26.10
C ASN A 202 9.57 10.85 -26.33
N ALA A 203 8.82 11.26 -25.32
CA ALA A 203 7.38 11.50 -25.39
C ALA A 203 6.99 12.77 -24.60
N PRO A 204 7.18 13.97 -25.19
CA PRO A 204 6.86 15.24 -24.52
C PRO A 204 5.39 15.41 -24.11
N SER A 205 4.48 14.62 -24.70
CA SER A 205 3.07 14.54 -24.31
C SER A 205 2.83 13.73 -23.03
N ILE A 206 3.87 13.18 -22.40
CA ILE A 206 3.77 12.41 -21.16
C ILE A 206 4.66 13.08 -20.10
N THR A 207 4.06 13.52 -19.01
CA THR A 207 4.76 14.06 -17.84
C THR A 207 4.85 12.99 -16.77
N VAL A 208 6.06 12.77 -16.22
CA VAL A 208 6.31 11.71 -15.26
C VAL A 208 6.80 12.30 -13.93
N TYR A 209 6.13 11.93 -12.83
CA TYR A 209 6.52 12.25 -11.45
C TYR A 209 6.90 11.00 -10.67
N LEU A 210 7.70 11.19 -9.61
CA LEU A 210 8.07 10.12 -8.68
C LEU A 210 7.38 10.35 -7.33
N THR A 211 6.94 9.28 -6.65
CA THR A 211 6.47 9.38 -5.25
C THR A 211 7.63 9.70 -4.29
N ARG A 212 8.84 9.23 -4.62
CA ARG A 212 10.09 9.61 -3.98
C ARG A 212 11.24 9.73 -4.97
N ASP A 213 12.08 10.73 -4.78
CA ASP A 213 13.35 10.93 -5.51
C ASP A 213 14.56 10.86 -4.56
N GLY A 214 14.43 10.11 -3.47
CA GLY A 214 15.48 9.91 -2.47
C GLY A 214 15.30 8.59 -1.73
N ASP A 215 16.27 8.26 -0.88
CA ASP A 215 16.21 7.08 -0.03
C ASP A 215 15.52 7.39 1.31
N TYR A 216 14.20 7.58 1.24
CA TYR A 216 13.34 7.76 2.40
C TYR A 216 12.10 6.87 2.28
N PHE A 217 11.57 6.48 3.44
CA PHE A 217 10.37 5.67 3.52
C PHE A 217 9.14 6.51 3.16
N LEU A 218 8.18 5.91 2.45
CA LEU A 218 6.88 6.50 2.17
C LEU A 218 5.77 5.51 2.53
N PRO A 219 4.80 5.88 3.38
CA PRO A 219 3.68 5.01 3.71
C PRO A 219 2.85 4.66 2.48
N LEU A 220 2.27 3.45 2.43
CA LEU A 220 1.54 2.95 1.25
C LEU A 220 0.42 3.90 0.83
N ARG A 221 -0.38 4.40 1.78
CA ARG A 221 -1.46 5.36 1.51
C ARG A 221 -0.95 6.68 0.92
N LYS A 222 0.21 7.16 1.40
CA LYS A 222 0.79 8.42 0.94
C LYS A 222 1.22 8.35 -0.53
N ARG A 223 1.70 7.20 -0.98
CA ARG A 223 2.07 6.96 -2.39
C ARG A 223 0.89 7.19 -3.32
N THR A 224 -0.28 6.62 -2.97
CA THR A 224 -1.52 6.80 -3.73
C THR A 224 -2.08 8.22 -3.63
N GLU A 225 -1.93 8.90 -2.47
CA GLU A 225 -2.30 10.32 -2.32
C GLU A 225 -1.50 11.23 -3.26
N ILE A 226 -0.18 11.00 -3.39
CA ILE A 226 0.66 11.77 -4.32
C ILE A 226 0.17 11.60 -5.77
N ALA A 227 -0.21 10.38 -6.15
CA ALA A 227 -0.78 10.13 -7.47
C ALA A 227 -2.07 10.93 -7.72
N LYS A 228 -2.93 11.02 -6.70
CA LYS A 228 -4.16 11.83 -6.73
C LYS A 228 -3.88 13.33 -6.79
N ASP A 229 -2.94 13.84 -5.99
CA ASP A 229 -2.53 15.25 -6.00
C ASP A 229 -2.08 15.68 -7.41
N TYR A 230 -1.33 14.81 -8.11
CA TYR A 230 -0.92 15.06 -9.50
C TYR A 230 -2.02 14.84 -10.54
N ASN A 231 -3.19 14.32 -10.16
CA ASN A 231 -4.23 13.84 -11.07
C ASN A 231 -3.66 12.87 -12.12
N ALA A 232 -2.91 11.87 -11.67
CA ALA A 232 -2.28 10.90 -12.58
C ALA A 232 -3.32 10.13 -13.41
N ASP A 233 -3.04 9.94 -14.69
CA ASP A 233 -3.78 9.04 -15.58
C ASP A 233 -3.34 7.58 -15.37
N LEU A 234 -2.08 7.38 -14.98
CA LEU A 234 -1.49 6.06 -14.72
C LEU A 234 -0.54 6.12 -13.51
N PHE A 235 -0.72 5.18 -12.59
CA PHE A 235 0.15 4.94 -11.44
C PHE A 235 0.85 3.59 -11.58
N ILE A 236 2.17 3.58 -11.43
CA ILE A 236 3.00 2.37 -11.57
C ILE A 236 3.88 2.25 -10.34
N SER A 237 3.57 1.28 -9.47
CA SER A 237 4.48 0.87 -8.40
C SER A 237 5.55 -0.09 -8.95
N LEU A 238 6.82 0.19 -8.69
CA LEU A 238 7.97 -0.56 -9.18
C LEU A 238 8.61 -1.34 -8.03
N HIS A 239 8.68 -2.66 -8.20
CA HIS A 239 9.23 -3.63 -7.26
C HIS A 239 10.18 -4.63 -7.95
N VAL A 240 10.98 -5.33 -7.16
CA VAL A 240 11.69 -6.54 -7.57
C VAL A 240 11.47 -7.67 -6.58
N ASN A 241 10.77 -8.68 -7.06
CA ASN A 241 10.22 -9.78 -6.30
C ASN A 241 11.29 -10.58 -5.53
N ALA A 242 10.84 -11.31 -4.52
CA ALA A 242 11.64 -12.34 -3.87
C ALA A 242 10.78 -13.55 -3.56
N ASN A 243 11.36 -14.73 -3.77
CA ASN A 243 10.73 -16.00 -3.47
C ASN A 243 11.68 -16.87 -2.61
N PRO A 244 11.17 -17.61 -1.61
CA PRO A 244 11.97 -18.59 -0.88
C PRO A 244 12.67 -19.60 -1.80
N SER A 245 11.99 -19.99 -2.89
CA SER A 245 12.60 -20.78 -3.96
C SER A 245 13.42 -19.88 -4.88
N ARG A 246 14.75 -19.89 -4.69
CA ARG A 246 15.71 -19.07 -5.46
C ARG A 246 15.79 -19.41 -6.96
N GLY A 247 15.06 -20.44 -7.42
CA GLY A 247 14.95 -20.79 -8.84
C GLY A 247 13.85 -20.03 -9.59
N VAL A 248 12.92 -19.39 -8.87
CA VAL A 248 11.86 -18.56 -9.47
C VAL A 248 12.49 -17.31 -10.08
N GLN A 249 12.00 -16.89 -11.25
CA GLN A 249 12.53 -15.79 -12.04
C GLN A 249 11.42 -15.25 -12.96
N GLY A 250 11.58 -14.02 -13.46
CA GLY A 250 10.70 -13.47 -14.47
C GLY A 250 10.12 -12.09 -14.15
N PHE A 251 9.28 -11.63 -15.08
CA PHE A 251 8.59 -10.36 -15.07
C PHE A 251 7.08 -10.59 -14.94
N SER A 252 6.45 -9.93 -13.97
CA SER A 252 5.00 -9.93 -13.78
C SER A 252 4.47 -8.52 -13.53
N VAL A 253 3.18 -8.34 -13.82
CA VAL A 253 2.44 -7.12 -13.48
C VAL A 253 1.21 -7.51 -12.68
N TYR A 254 0.88 -6.74 -11.65
CA TYR A 254 -0.23 -6.95 -10.75
C TYR A 254 -1.22 -5.80 -10.83
N THR A 255 -2.51 -6.13 -10.78
CA THR A 255 -3.62 -5.16 -10.67
C THR A 255 -4.47 -5.45 -9.44
N LEU A 256 -5.28 -4.47 -9.05
CA LEU A 256 -6.15 -4.60 -7.89
C LEU A 256 -7.24 -5.67 -8.12
N ALA A 257 -7.41 -6.54 -7.12
CA ALA A 257 -8.58 -7.39 -6.96
C ALA A 257 -8.81 -7.69 -5.48
N GLU A 258 -10.08 -7.90 -5.11
CA GLU A 258 -10.44 -8.41 -3.78
C GLU A 258 -9.82 -9.80 -3.56
N ASN A 259 -9.99 -10.68 -4.54
CA ASN A 259 -9.44 -12.04 -4.52
C ASN A 259 -8.20 -12.13 -5.40
N ALA A 260 -7.15 -12.77 -4.86
CA ALA A 260 -5.92 -12.98 -5.61
C ALA A 260 -6.11 -14.04 -6.72
N THR A 261 -5.38 -13.88 -7.82
CA THR A 261 -5.37 -14.85 -8.94
C THR A 261 -4.88 -16.22 -8.50
N ASP A 262 -3.88 -16.25 -7.63
CA ASP A 262 -3.28 -17.47 -7.08
C ASP A 262 -2.69 -17.21 -5.69
N ALA A 263 -2.22 -18.27 -5.04
CA ALA A 263 -1.67 -18.19 -3.69
C ALA A 263 -0.39 -17.34 -3.62
N ALA A 264 0.44 -17.35 -4.67
CA ALA A 264 1.67 -16.56 -4.71
C ALA A 264 1.37 -15.07 -4.83
N ALA A 265 0.36 -14.70 -5.61
CA ALA A 265 -0.12 -13.32 -5.71
C ALA A 265 -0.70 -12.81 -4.39
N ARG A 266 -1.41 -13.68 -3.64
CA ARG A 266 -1.91 -13.35 -2.30
C ARG A 266 -0.77 -13.12 -1.30
N GLU A 267 0.19 -14.04 -1.24
CA GLU A 267 1.35 -13.96 -0.34
C GLU A 267 2.20 -12.72 -0.64
N LEU A 268 2.41 -12.41 -1.92
CA LEU A 268 3.09 -11.18 -2.32
C LEU A 268 2.32 -9.93 -1.85
N ALA A 269 1.01 -9.87 -2.05
CA ALA A 269 0.22 -8.75 -1.55
C ALA A 269 0.26 -8.61 -0.03
N GLU A 270 0.18 -9.72 0.72
CA GLU A 270 0.32 -9.71 2.18
C GLU A 270 1.69 -9.17 2.62
N LYS A 271 2.78 -9.59 1.94
CA LYS A 271 4.14 -9.11 2.19
C LYS A 271 4.28 -7.62 1.89
N GLU A 272 3.86 -7.16 0.72
CA GLU A 272 4.00 -5.75 0.32
C GLU A 272 3.10 -4.82 1.15
N ASN A 273 1.91 -5.29 1.56
CA ASN A 273 1.04 -4.54 2.46
C ASN A 273 1.62 -4.38 3.88
N ALA A 274 2.58 -5.23 4.25
CA ALA A 274 3.28 -5.15 5.54
C ALA A 274 4.44 -4.13 5.53
N ALA A 275 4.72 -3.47 4.39
CA ALA A 275 5.80 -2.48 4.27
C ALA A 275 5.67 -1.33 5.28
N ASP A 276 4.44 -0.90 5.60
CA ASP A 276 4.16 0.16 6.58
C ASP A 276 4.69 -0.15 8.00
N LEU A 277 4.83 -1.44 8.36
CA LEU A 277 5.43 -1.83 9.63
C LEU A 277 6.92 -1.51 9.71
N PHE A 278 7.63 -1.57 8.59
CA PHE A 278 9.04 -1.17 8.56
C PHE A 278 9.20 0.32 8.83
N GLY A 279 8.18 1.10 8.43
CA GLY A 279 8.02 2.51 8.76
C GLY A 279 7.38 2.77 10.12
N GLY A 280 7.15 1.77 10.98
CA GLY A 280 6.56 1.97 12.31
C GLY A 280 5.11 2.47 12.26
N ILE A 281 4.40 2.22 11.17
CA ILE A 281 2.97 2.52 11.03
C ILE A 281 2.24 1.18 11.15
N GLU A 282 1.16 1.15 11.94
CA GLU A 282 0.28 -0.03 11.99
C GLU A 282 -0.12 -0.43 10.57
N THR A 283 -0.08 -1.73 10.25
CA THR A 283 -0.59 -2.19 8.97
C THR A 283 -2.03 -1.73 8.82
N PRO A 284 -2.41 -1.15 7.68
CA PRO A 284 -3.81 -1.07 7.32
C PRO A 284 -4.28 -2.50 7.05
N VAL A 285 -4.66 -3.24 8.09
CA VAL A 285 -5.30 -4.55 7.93
C VAL A 285 -6.62 -4.30 7.21
N PRO A 286 -6.83 -4.86 6.01
CA PRO A 286 -8.13 -4.78 5.37
C PRO A 286 -9.14 -5.48 6.27
N THR A 287 -10.01 -4.72 6.93
CA THR A 287 -11.13 -5.27 7.68
C THR A 287 -12.32 -5.46 6.75
N ASP A 288 -13.22 -6.39 7.07
CA ASP A 288 -14.50 -6.56 6.36
C ASP A 288 -15.36 -5.27 6.35
N ASP A 289 -15.05 -4.32 7.25
CA ASP A 289 -15.68 -3.00 7.36
C ASP A 289 -14.89 -1.84 6.74
N ASP A 290 -13.81 -2.11 5.99
CA ASP A 290 -13.04 -1.06 5.32
C ASP A 290 -13.94 -0.33 4.31
N PHE A 291 -14.30 0.92 4.63
CA PHE A 291 -15.21 1.75 3.84
C PHE A 291 -14.70 1.94 2.41
N LEU A 292 -13.38 1.84 2.17
CA LEU A 292 -12.77 1.85 0.83
C LEU A 292 -13.01 0.56 0.04
N LEU A 293 -13.09 -0.61 0.69
CA LEU A 293 -13.52 -1.87 0.08
C LEU A 293 -15.02 -1.84 -0.24
N LYS A 294 -15.83 -1.19 0.61
CA LYS A 294 -17.27 -0.98 0.34
C LYS A 294 -17.54 0.08 -0.75
N LEU A 295 -16.61 1.01 -1.00
CA LEU A 295 -16.70 1.97 -2.12
C LEU A 295 -16.45 1.30 -3.50
N VAL A 296 -15.89 0.08 -3.51
CA VAL A 296 -15.80 -0.80 -4.69
C VAL A 296 -17.16 -1.39 -5.07
N LEU A 297 -18.25 -1.04 -4.37
CA LEU A 297 -19.61 -1.08 -4.88
C LEU A 297 -19.85 0.02 -5.95
N ALA A 298 -18.99 -0.04 -6.98
CA ALA A 298 -19.12 0.26 -8.40
C ALA A 298 -19.84 1.54 -8.86
N ASP A 299 -19.07 2.63 -8.98
CA ASP A 299 -19.32 3.66 -9.99
C ASP A 299 -18.59 3.30 -11.32
N LEU A 300 -19.02 3.90 -12.43
CA LEU A 300 -18.44 3.73 -13.77
C LEU A 300 -16.95 4.11 -13.80
N SER A 301 -16.52 5.11 -13.03
CA SER A 301 -15.13 5.56 -12.99
C SER A 301 -14.17 4.48 -12.46
N THR A 302 -14.54 3.82 -11.36
CA THR A 302 -13.77 2.71 -10.79
C THR A 302 -13.68 1.54 -11.75
N THR A 303 -14.78 1.23 -12.44
CA THR A 303 -14.78 0.19 -13.46
C THR A 303 -13.83 0.52 -14.63
N ALA A 304 -13.82 1.77 -15.08
CA ALA A 304 -12.94 2.22 -16.16
C ALA A 304 -11.46 2.19 -15.75
N ALA A 305 -11.11 2.69 -14.56
CA ALA A 305 -9.74 2.67 -14.05
C ALA A 305 -9.20 1.23 -13.90
N LEU A 306 -10.03 0.30 -13.41
CA LEU A 306 -9.67 -1.11 -13.32
C LEU A 306 -9.45 -1.73 -14.72
N GLN A 307 -10.32 -1.45 -15.69
CA GLN A 307 -10.14 -1.95 -17.05
C GLN A 307 -8.85 -1.41 -17.68
N GLN A 308 -8.59 -0.10 -17.55
CA GLN A 308 -7.35 0.53 -18.00
C GLN A 308 -6.10 -0.09 -17.36
N SER A 309 -6.18 -0.44 -16.07
CA SER A 309 -5.10 -1.13 -15.35
C SER A 309 -4.83 -2.52 -15.94
N LEU A 310 -5.89 -3.26 -16.30
CA LEU A 310 -5.77 -4.58 -16.94
C LEU A 310 -5.17 -4.47 -18.35
N ASP A 311 -5.65 -3.50 -19.14
CA ASP A 311 -5.17 -3.27 -20.51
C ASP A 311 -3.69 -2.89 -20.52
N PHE A 312 -3.31 -1.88 -19.71
CA PHE A 312 -1.91 -1.49 -19.55
C PHE A 312 -1.06 -2.64 -19.02
N GLY A 313 -1.53 -3.35 -17.99
CA GLY A 313 -0.78 -4.44 -17.37
C GLY A 313 -0.50 -5.58 -18.36
N GLN A 314 -1.49 -5.98 -19.15
CA GLN A 314 -1.32 -7.04 -20.14
C GLN A 314 -0.40 -6.62 -21.28
N MET A 315 -0.54 -5.38 -21.76
CA MET A 315 0.33 -4.83 -22.81
C MET A 315 1.78 -4.71 -22.31
N SER A 316 1.99 -4.14 -21.14
CA SER A 316 3.31 -3.95 -20.53
C SER A 316 4.09 -5.27 -20.37
N VAL A 317 3.42 -6.34 -19.94
CA VAL A 317 4.03 -7.68 -19.91
C VAL A 317 4.57 -8.11 -21.28
N ASN A 318 3.81 -7.89 -22.35
CA ASN A 318 4.21 -8.29 -23.70
C ASN A 318 5.37 -7.43 -24.20
N THR A 319 5.26 -6.11 -24.08
CA THR A 319 6.27 -5.14 -24.53
C THR A 319 7.59 -5.36 -23.80
N VAL A 320 7.56 -5.48 -22.47
CA VAL A 320 8.78 -5.62 -21.66
C VAL A 320 9.51 -6.92 -21.93
N VAL A 321 8.80 -8.06 -21.92
CA VAL A 321 9.42 -9.37 -22.19
C VAL A 321 10.00 -9.42 -23.62
N SER A 322 9.32 -8.81 -24.59
CA SER A 322 9.84 -8.73 -25.97
C SER A 322 11.17 -7.98 -26.04
N HIS A 323 11.26 -6.82 -25.39
CA HIS A 323 12.49 -6.02 -25.31
C HIS A 323 13.63 -6.74 -24.57
N LEU A 324 13.29 -7.57 -23.58
CA LEU A 324 14.27 -8.27 -22.75
C LEU A 324 14.57 -9.70 -23.21
N LYS A 325 14.12 -10.10 -24.41
CA LYS A 325 14.32 -11.47 -24.95
C LYS A 325 15.77 -11.95 -24.90
N LYS A 326 16.75 -11.06 -25.13
CA LYS A 326 18.20 -11.37 -25.02
C LYS A 326 18.60 -11.88 -23.64
N TYR A 327 17.95 -11.36 -22.59
CA TYR A 327 18.21 -11.71 -21.19
C TYR A 327 17.41 -12.92 -20.73
N GLN A 328 16.50 -13.45 -21.57
CA GLN A 328 15.64 -14.61 -21.30
C GLN A 328 14.85 -14.47 -19.98
N ILE A 329 14.38 -13.25 -19.70
CA ILE A 329 13.47 -13.01 -18.57
C ILE A 329 12.16 -13.75 -18.85
N VAL A 330 11.72 -14.56 -17.88
CA VAL A 330 10.51 -15.38 -18.01
C VAL A 330 9.27 -14.48 -17.94
N LYS A 331 8.29 -14.74 -18.81
CA LYS A 331 6.98 -14.08 -18.75
C LYS A 331 6.11 -14.78 -17.70
N GLU A 332 5.95 -14.16 -16.54
CA GLU A 332 5.00 -14.67 -15.53
C GLU A 332 3.57 -14.22 -15.79
N GLY A 333 3.37 -13.07 -16.44
CA GLY A 333 2.05 -12.61 -16.86
C GLY A 333 1.43 -11.54 -15.97
N LEU A 334 0.15 -11.27 -16.25
CA LEU A 334 -0.71 -10.39 -15.47
C LEU A 334 -1.35 -11.19 -14.33
N LYS A 335 -1.20 -10.71 -13.11
CA LYS A 335 -1.79 -11.27 -11.89
C LYS A 335 -2.63 -10.21 -11.18
N ARG A 336 -3.41 -10.63 -10.19
CA ARG A 336 -4.30 -9.74 -9.42
C ARG A 336 -4.24 -10.11 -7.96
N ALA A 337 -4.27 -9.13 -7.06
CA ALA A 337 -4.40 -9.31 -5.62
C ALA A 337 -4.74 -7.97 -4.92
N ASN A 338 -4.95 -8.03 -3.61
CA ASN A 338 -5.41 -6.89 -2.81
C ASN A 338 -4.23 -6.04 -2.29
N PHE A 339 -3.46 -5.43 -3.20
CA PHE A 339 -2.39 -4.50 -2.84
C PHE A 339 -2.95 -3.16 -2.37
N VAL A 340 -2.58 -2.71 -1.17
CA VAL A 340 -3.02 -1.44 -0.58
C VAL A 340 -2.60 -0.26 -1.45
N VAL A 341 -1.38 -0.28 -2.00
CA VAL A 341 -0.84 0.80 -2.86
C VAL A 341 -1.62 0.98 -4.18
N LEU A 342 -2.34 -0.06 -4.62
CA LEU A 342 -3.14 -0.04 -5.85
C LEU A 342 -4.61 0.36 -5.61
N ARG A 343 -4.99 0.70 -4.38
CA ARG A 343 -6.37 1.10 -4.03
C ARG A 343 -6.67 2.54 -4.45
N SER A 344 -6.89 2.74 -5.75
CA SER A 344 -7.40 3.99 -6.30
C SER A 344 -8.72 3.75 -7.04
N ALA A 345 -9.65 4.71 -6.93
CA ALA A 345 -10.98 4.63 -7.53
C ALA A 345 -11.03 5.24 -8.95
N ASP A 346 -10.05 6.07 -9.30
CA ASP A 346 -10.10 6.93 -10.48
C ASP A 346 -8.77 6.98 -11.24
N ILE A 347 -7.77 6.21 -10.80
CA ILE A 347 -6.43 6.16 -11.41
C ILE A 347 -6.14 4.73 -11.82
N ALA A 348 -5.81 4.50 -13.10
CA ALA A 348 -5.30 3.21 -13.55
C ALA A 348 -4.00 2.90 -12.80
N SER A 349 -3.95 1.78 -12.08
CA SER A 349 -2.90 1.49 -11.11
C SER A 349 -2.38 0.07 -11.28
N VAL A 350 -1.07 -0.08 -11.45
CA VAL A 350 -0.40 -1.39 -11.51
C VAL A 350 0.81 -1.45 -10.60
N LEU A 351 1.16 -2.67 -10.16
CA LEU A 351 2.43 -2.97 -9.52
C LEU A 351 3.26 -3.86 -10.46
N VAL A 352 4.49 -3.47 -10.73
CA VAL A 352 5.43 -4.19 -11.61
C VAL A 352 6.44 -4.93 -10.75
N GLU A 353 6.51 -6.25 -10.92
CA GLU A 353 7.58 -7.07 -10.40
C GLU A 353 8.59 -7.31 -11.52
N ALA A 354 9.66 -6.51 -11.52
CA ALA A 354 10.51 -6.43 -12.70
C ALA A 354 11.40 -7.67 -12.92
N CYS A 355 11.83 -8.31 -11.83
CA CYS A 355 12.69 -9.49 -11.74
C CYS A 355 12.64 -10.03 -10.31
N TYR A 356 13.16 -11.23 -10.06
CA TYR A 356 13.35 -11.79 -8.72
C TYR A 356 14.77 -11.50 -8.19
N ILE A 357 14.90 -10.56 -7.26
CA ILE A 357 16.18 -10.26 -6.62
C ILE A 357 16.72 -11.42 -5.78
N SER A 358 15.84 -12.34 -5.35
CA SER A 358 16.23 -13.59 -4.68
C SER A 358 16.90 -14.60 -5.61
N ASN A 359 16.73 -14.46 -6.93
CA ASN A 359 17.33 -15.33 -7.93
C ASN A 359 18.73 -14.85 -8.27
N GLN A 360 19.74 -15.70 -8.12
CA GLN A 360 21.15 -15.30 -8.30
C GLN A 360 21.48 -14.81 -9.72
N ARG A 361 20.78 -15.32 -10.76
CA ARG A 361 20.98 -14.85 -12.14
C ARG A 361 20.37 -13.45 -12.31
N GLU A 362 19.14 -13.26 -11.87
CA GLU A 362 18.45 -11.98 -12.02
C GLU A 362 19.04 -10.90 -11.10
N GLU A 363 19.49 -11.23 -9.88
CA GLU A 363 20.24 -10.30 -9.04
C GLU A 363 21.52 -9.80 -9.74
N LYS A 364 22.28 -10.71 -10.37
CA LYS A 364 23.48 -10.33 -11.15
C LYS A 364 23.14 -9.42 -12.31
N LEU A 365 21.99 -9.62 -12.97
CA LEU A 365 21.50 -8.73 -14.02
C LEU A 365 21.08 -7.39 -13.43
N LEU A 366 20.26 -7.38 -12.39
CA LEU A 366 19.79 -6.18 -11.69
C LEU A 366 20.95 -5.33 -11.15
N ASN A 367 22.08 -5.93 -10.79
CA ASN A 367 23.27 -5.20 -10.35
C ASN A 367 24.02 -4.49 -11.51
N GLN A 368 23.71 -4.82 -12.77
CA GLN A 368 24.34 -4.22 -13.95
C GLN A 368 23.58 -2.98 -14.42
N GLN A 369 24.29 -1.86 -14.55
CA GLN A 369 23.73 -0.60 -15.06
C GLN A 369 23.11 -0.73 -16.45
N ASP A 370 23.76 -1.49 -17.35
CA ASP A 370 23.26 -1.71 -18.72
C ASP A 370 21.94 -2.47 -18.73
N PHE A 371 21.79 -3.47 -17.86
CA PHE A 371 20.54 -4.21 -17.77
C PHE A 371 19.42 -3.34 -17.19
N ARG A 372 19.69 -2.58 -16.12
CA ARG A 372 18.70 -1.63 -15.57
C ARG A 372 18.31 -0.56 -16.59
N GLN A 373 19.25 -0.13 -17.45
CA GLN A 373 18.93 0.75 -18.56
C GLN A 373 18.00 0.07 -19.58
N ARG A 374 18.26 -1.17 -19.97
CA ARG A 374 17.38 -1.90 -20.91
C ARG A 374 16.00 -2.18 -20.33
N LEU A 375 15.92 -2.50 -19.04
CA LEU A 375 14.66 -2.66 -18.34
C LEU A 375 13.89 -1.33 -18.28
N ALA A 376 14.58 -0.21 -18.01
CA ALA A 376 13.98 1.12 -18.05
C ALA A 376 13.49 1.50 -19.46
N ASP A 377 14.27 1.21 -20.51
CA ASP A 377 13.89 1.43 -21.90
C ASP A 377 12.60 0.66 -22.23
N ALA A 378 12.49 -0.59 -21.75
CA ALA A 378 11.34 -1.46 -21.98
C ALA A 378 10.07 -0.99 -21.24
N LEU A 379 10.20 -0.56 -19.99
CA LEU A 379 9.08 0.01 -19.22
C LEU A 379 8.64 1.38 -19.78
N ALA A 380 9.60 2.21 -20.19
CA ALA A 380 9.28 3.47 -20.86
C ALA A 380 8.55 3.22 -22.20
N ALA A 381 8.99 2.21 -22.97
CA ALA A 381 8.33 1.83 -24.21
C ALA A 381 6.87 1.40 -23.97
N SER A 382 6.58 0.60 -22.94
CA SER A 382 5.18 0.22 -22.65
C SER A 382 4.33 1.42 -22.23
N VAL A 383 4.86 2.38 -21.48
CA VAL A 383 4.11 3.61 -21.15
C VAL A 383 3.83 4.44 -22.41
N ILE A 384 4.82 4.62 -23.27
CA ILE A 384 4.69 5.42 -24.50
C ILE A 384 3.71 4.74 -25.47
N GLU A 385 3.81 3.42 -25.64
CA GLU A 385 2.92 2.62 -26.49
C GLU A 385 1.47 2.76 -26.01
N TYR A 386 1.23 2.62 -24.71
CA TYR A 386 -0.11 2.70 -24.10
C TYR A 386 -0.82 4.02 -24.46
N PHE A 387 -0.14 5.14 -24.27
CA PHE A 387 -0.72 6.45 -24.56
C PHE A 387 -0.74 6.78 -26.06
N SER A 388 0.07 6.11 -26.88
CA SER A 388 0.01 6.24 -28.35
C SER A 388 -1.15 5.48 -28.98
N GLU A 389 -1.51 4.32 -28.41
CA GLU A 389 -2.64 3.49 -28.84
C GLU A 389 -4.00 3.97 -28.30
N MET A 390 -3.99 4.98 -27.42
CA MET A 390 -5.17 5.74 -27.01
C MET A 390 -5.29 7.04 -27.84
N PRO A 391 -5.77 7.00 -29.10
CA PRO A 391 -5.98 8.22 -29.87
C PRO A 391 -7.13 9.01 -29.26
N ASN A 392 -6.84 10.04 -28.46
CA ASN A 392 -7.82 11.01 -27.94
C ASN A 392 -9.10 10.35 -27.36
N ALA A 393 -8.97 9.22 -26.67
CA ALA A 393 -10.09 8.57 -26.00
C ALA A 393 -10.34 9.33 -24.70
N VAL A 394 -11.20 10.36 -24.79
CA VAL A 394 -11.89 11.02 -23.68
C VAL A 394 -10.96 11.21 -22.47
N THR A 395 -10.25 12.35 -22.40
CA THR A 395 -10.03 13.00 -21.11
C THR A 395 -11.34 12.84 -20.36
N PRO A 396 -11.40 12.20 -19.17
CA PRO A 396 -12.65 12.15 -18.44
C PRO A 396 -13.16 13.58 -18.41
N GLN A 397 -14.29 13.83 -19.08
CA GLN A 397 -14.97 15.12 -19.01
C GLN A 397 -15.58 15.20 -17.61
N LEU A 398 -14.73 15.17 -16.58
CA LEU A 398 -15.03 15.53 -15.21
C LEU A 398 -14.80 17.03 -14.98
N VAL A 399 -14.46 17.79 -16.04
CA VAL A 399 -14.24 19.25 -15.96
C VAL A 399 -15.53 20.08 -16.11
N GLN A 400 -16.75 19.49 -16.17
CA GLN A 400 -17.99 20.28 -16.27
C GLN A 400 -19.04 20.09 -15.17
N LEU A 401 -18.86 19.22 -14.18
CA LEU A 401 -19.80 19.12 -13.06
C LEU A 401 -19.44 19.97 -11.83
N GLN A 402 -18.32 20.69 -11.84
CA GLN A 402 -17.83 21.41 -10.65
C GLN A 402 -18.45 22.81 -10.40
N ASN A 403 -19.26 23.36 -11.31
CA ASN A 403 -19.77 24.76 -11.17
C ASN A 403 -21.29 24.92 -11.09
N THR A 404 -22.06 23.86 -10.87
CA THR A 404 -23.48 23.98 -10.51
C THR A 404 -23.67 23.63 -9.05
N PRO A 405 -24.07 24.58 -8.17
CA PRO A 405 -24.47 24.21 -6.83
C PRO A 405 -25.67 23.26 -6.93
N LEU A 406 -25.55 22.08 -6.31
CA LEU A 406 -26.65 21.14 -6.11
C LEU A 406 -27.74 21.81 -5.26
N ARG A 407 -28.60 22.57 -5.92
CA ARG A 407 -29.91 22.96 -5.39
C ARG A 407 -30.83 21.79 -5.66
N LEU A 408 -31.08 20.98 -4.64
CA LEU A 408 -32.20 20.04 -4.63
C LEU A 408 -33.51 20.86 -4.69
N PRO A 409 -34.33 20.80 -5.75
CA PRO A 409 -35.66 21.35 -5.69
C PRO A 409 -36.59 20.28 -5.13
N LEU A 410 -37.00 20.45 -3.87
CA LEU A 410 -38.31 19.98 -3.47
C LEU A 410 -39.38 20.76 -4.26
N SER A 411 -40.47 20.07 -4.60
CA SER A 411 -41.74 20.53 -5.16
C SER A 411 -41.93 20.41 -6.69
N ALA A 412 -42.72 19.38 -7.02
CA ALA A 412 -43.91 19.38 -7.89
C ALA A 412 -43.92 20.25 -9.16
N ALA A 413 -44.05 19.55 -10.30
CA ALA A 413 -45.18 19.64 -11.25
C ALA A 413 -44.72 19.47 -12.71
N SER A 414 -45.25 18.40 -13.33
CA SER A 414 -45.67 18.29 -14.74
C SER A 414 -44.75 18.83 -15.85
N ASP A 415 -44.19 17.93 -16.66
CA ASP A 415 -44.70 17.76 -18.02
C ASP A 415 -44.37 16.37 -18.61
N ARG A 416 -45.30 15.87 -19.42
CA ARG A 416 -45.33 14.53 -20.03
C ARG A 416 -44.46 14.48 -21.28
N SER A 417 -43.72 13.38 -21.47
CA SER A 417 -43.98 12.39 -22.54
C SER A 417 -42.76 11.50 -22.81
N LEU A 418 -42.87 10.23 -22.38
CA LEU A 418 -42.43 9.00 -23.07
C LEU A 418 -42.72 7.84 -22.09
N HIS A 419 -44.01 7.57 -21.83
CA HIS A 419 -44.40 6.35 -21.10
C HIS A 419 -44.31 5.18 -22.08
N GLN A 420 -43.20 4.45 -22.01
CA GLN A 420 -43.12 3.12 -22.60
C GLN A 420 -43.77 2.15 -21.60
N GLU A 421 -44.97 1.66 -21.91
CA GLU A 421 -45.65 0.67 -21.08
C GLU A 421 -44.94 -0.67 -21.20
N TYR A 422 -44.18 -1.02 -20.16
CA TYR A 422 -43.51 -2.32 -20.07
C TYR A 422 -44.54 -3.44 -19.90
N LYS A 423 -44.48 -4.45 -20.78
CA LYS A 423 -45.29 -5.67 -20.67
C LYS A 423 -44.58 -6.68 -19.78
N VAL A 424 -45.30 -7.39 -18.91
CA VAL A 424 -44.69 -8.45 -18.09
C VAL A 424 -44.84 -9.80 -18.77
N HIS A 425 -43.72 -10.49 -19.01
CA HIS A 425 -43.65 -11.86 -19.49
C HIS A 425 -43.26 -12.82 -18.36
N VAL A 426 -43.92 -13.96 -18.24
CA VAL A 426 -43.57 -14.99 -17.25
C VAL A 426 -42.89 -16.15 -17.96
N VAL A 427 -41.63 -16.42 -17.61
CA VAL A 427 -40.77 -17.42 -18.26
C VAL A 427 -41.38 -18.82 -18.15
N LYS A 428 -41.50 -19.54 -19.26
CA LYS A 428 -42.01 -20.92 -19.32
C LYS A 428 -40.88 -21.94 -19.50
N SER A 429 -41.15 -23.20 -19.17
CA SER A 429 -40.20 -24.30 -19.37
C SER A 429 -39.77 -24.38 -20.84
N GLY A 430 -38.46 -24.33 -21.08
CA GLY A 430 -37.84 -24.35 -22.41
C GLY A 430 -37.60 -22.97 -23.05
N GLU A 431 -37.96 -21.86 -22.41
CA GLU A 431 -37.63 -20.51 -22.90
C GLU A 431 -36.25 -20.05 -22.39
N SER A 432 -35.44 -19.45 -23.28
CA SER A 432 -34.21 -18.73 -22.94
C SER A 432 -34.39 -17.22 -23.16
N LEU A 433 -33.51 -16.38 -22.57
CA LEU A 433 -33.64 -14.93 -22.69
C LEU A 433 -33.54 -14.45 -24.14
N SER A 434 -32.74 -15.12 -24.97
CA SER A 434 -32.63 -14.86 -26.42
C SER A 434 -33.90 -15.23 -27.18
N VAL A 435 -34.55 -16.35 -26.82
CA VAL A 435 -35.84 -16.75 -27.41
C VAL A 435 -36.95 -15.77 -27.04
N ILE A 436 -36.98 -15.30 -25.78
CA ILE A 436 -37.93 -14.29 -25.31
C ILE A 436 -37.67 -12.94 -26.00
N ALA A 437 -36.41 -12.53 -26.12
CA ALA A 437 -36.02 -11.31 -26.83
C ALA A 437 -36.47 -11.33 -28.30
N GLY A 438 -36.26 -12.45 -29.00
CA GLY A 438 -36.73 -12.64 -30.36
C GLY A 438 -38.26 -12.64 -30.48
N LYS A 439 -38.96 -13.27 -29.53
CA LYS A 439 -40.43 -13.32 -29.48
C LYS A 439 -41.10 -11.95 -29.34
N TYR A 440 -40.49 -11.05 -28.59
CA TYR A 440 -40.98 -9.68 -28.42
C TYR A 440 -40.29 -8.66 -29.32
N ASN A 441 -39.38 -9.10 -30.20
CA ASN A 441 -38.57 -8.25 -31.07
C ASN A 441 -37.82 -7.14 -30.31
N VAL A 442 -37.26 -7.48 -29.14
CA VAL A 442 -36.49 -6.56 -28.29
C VAL A 442 -35.01 -6.93 -28.30
N ASN A 443 -34.14 -5.95 -28.14
CA ASN A 443 -32.70 -6.21 -28.08
C ASN A 443 -32.35 -6.99 -26.80
N LEU A 444 -31.61 -8.09 -26.94
CA LEU A 444 -31.26 -8.98 -25.82
C LEU A 444 -30.50 -8.27 -24.71
N THR A 445 -29.55 -7.39 -25.07
CA THR A 445 -28.76 -6.61 -24.10
C THR A 445 -29.67 -5.66 -23.32
N MET A 446 -30.63 -5.03 -24.00
CA MET A 446 -31.60 -4.12 -23.39
C MET A 446 -32.58 -4.87 -22.47
N LEU A 447 -33.10 -6.01 -22.92
CA LEU A 447 -33.97 -6.86 -22.11
C LEU A 447 -33.26 -7.36 -20.85
N ARG A 448 -31.97 -7.70 -20.96
CA ARG A 448 -31.11 -8.09 -19.83
C ARG A 448 -30.91 -6.95 -18.84
N GLN A 449 -30.63 -5.74 -19.34
CA GLN A 449 -30.37 -4.56 -18.52
C GLN A 449 -31.61 -4.10 -17.75
N ILE A 450 -32.78 -4.04 -18.40
CA ILE A 450 -34.04 -3.64 -17.76
C ILE A 450 -34.43 -4.60 -16.63
N ASN A 451 -34.15 -5.90 -16.80
CA ASN A 451 -34.44 -6.92 -15.80
C ASN A 451 -33.28 -7.16 -14.82
N GLN A 452 -32.23 -6.34 -14.90
CA GLN A 452 -31.05 -6.39 -14.02
C GLN A 452 -30.41 -7.79 -13.95
N LEU A 453 -30.38 -8.50 -15.08
CA LEU A 453 -29.88 -9.87 -15.14
C LEU A 453 -28.35 -9.88 -15.37
N ALA A 454 -27.59 -10.55 -14.50
CA ALA A 454 -26.14 -10.65 -14.61
C ALA A 454 -25.68 -11.44 -15.86
N SER A 455 -26.46 -12.42 -16.31
CA SER A 455 -26.21 -13.20 -17.54
C SER A 455 -27.53 -13.61 -18.21
N ALA A 456 -27.49 -13.88 -19.52
CA ALA A 456 -28.64 -14.34 -20.31
C ALA A 456 -29.09 -15.77 -19.95
N ASP A 457 -28.22 -16.54 -19.30
CA ASP A 457 -28.48 -17.93 -18.88
C ASP A 457 -29.11 -18.05 -17.49
N LEU A 458 -29.32 -16.92 -16.80
CA LEU A 458 -29.85 -16.84 -15.44
C LEU A 458 -31.33 -16.45 -15.43
N ILE A 459 -32.17 -17.20 -16.15
CA ILE A 459 -33.63 -17.11 -16.02
C ILE A 459 -34.24 -18.44 -15.61
N TYR A 460 -35.28 -18.40 -14.78
CA TYR A 460 -35.95 -19.60 -14.26
C TYR A 460 -37.43 -19.61 -14.61
N VAL A 461 -38.01 -20.79 -14.78
CA VAL A 461 -39.44 -20.97 -15.05
C VAL A 461 -40.27 -20.32 -13.94
N GLY A 462 -41.23 -19.47 -14.32
CA GLY A 462 -42.07 -18.70 -13.42
C GLY A 462 -41.55 -17.30 -13.09
N GLN A 463 -40.31 -16.96 -13.47
CA GLN A 463 -39.75 -15.62 -13.29
C GLN A 463 -40.49 -14.60 -14.16
N LYS A 464 -40.81 -13.43 -13.60
CA LYS A 464 -41.43 -12.32 -14.31
C LYS A 464 -40.36 -11.40 -14.89
N LEU A 465 -40.44 -11.11 -16.18
CA LEU A 465 -39.55 -10.20 -16.90
C LEU A 465 -40.36 -9.02 -17.46
N TRP A 466 -39.83 -7.82 -17.29
CA TRP A 466 -40.32 -6.58 -17.88
C TRP A 466 -39.80 -6.44 -19.31
N ILE A 467 -40.72 -6.42 -20.28
CA ILE A 467 -40.46 -6.29 -21.70
C ILE A 467 -40.74 -4.84 -22.11
N PRO A 468 -39.74 -4.10 -22.65
CA PRO A 468 -39.90 -2.71 -23.10
C PRO A 468 -40.76 -2.54 -24.35
#